data_AF-A0AB37I6R4-F1
#
_entry.id   AF-A0AB37I6R4-F1
#
_cell.length_a   1.000
_cell.length_b   1.000
_cell.length_c   1.000
_cell.angle_alpha   90.00
_cell.angle_beta   90.00
_cell.angle_gamma   90.00
#
_symmetry.space_group_name_H-M   'P 1'
#
loop_
_entity.id
_entity.type
_entity.pdbx_description
1 polymer ?
#
loop_
_entity_poly.entity_id
_entity_poly.type
_entity_poly.pdbx_seq_one_letter_code
_entity_poly.pdbx_strand_id
1 'polypeptide(L)'
;MTRGNYMTYEADEAGSRSKNRFKFEVFWGLNKFLDVFLESQEFTMVFDYVCDIELHYDGSYEFYQVKTSSAKSYTTSKLTTVGKKKKSIIGTLYKIRSKEIKEGSKLSKLAIVSNLQFNDPLANAQPNAELAFTQISDKNKEKILSSLKKEFNDEEINLKDIFFITTDLPIHSYKETMIGKINTFYNEIYEDDIIKPAALLNVLAEEVQLRADFEGQFDSYNDVLEKKGLSANRFEVILDKYSERMFSMAQKCREEIKLVIKNPVRRVEYFKYIQILLSDIKRTFHLRELMKSITEDIQVKLIELDDGETFDFARQYIEITEIKFPIEYSKNEKEIFALIALIKLEEMM
;
A
#
# COMPACT_ATOMS: atom_id res chain seq x y z
N MET A 1 19.38 30.84 29.33
CA MET A 1 20.12 29.71 28.71
C MET A 1 20.56 30.12 27.33
N THR A 2 21.86 30.04 27.02
CA THR A 2 22.35 30.24 25.64
C THR A 2 22.09 28.96 24.84
N ARG A 3 21.90 29.07 23.51
CA ARG A 3 21.74 27.90 22.62
C ARG A 3 22.89 26.89 22.76
N GLY A 4 24.10 27.37 23.09
CA GLY A 4 25.27 26.52 23.35
C GLY A 4 25.09 25.57 24.54
N ASN A 5 24.41 26.00 25.61
CA ASN A 5 24.16 25.15 26.78
C ASN A 5 23.08 24.08 26.55
N TYR A 6 22.30 24.19 25.47
CA TYR A 6 21.30 23.18 25.13
C TYR A 6 21.93 21.94 24.45
N MET A 7 22.99 22.15 23.66
CA MET A 7 23.66 21.06 22.93
C MET A 7 24.54 20.17 23.83
N THR A 8 24.70 20.51 25.11
CA THR A 8 25.44 19.69 26.08
C THR A 8 24.58 18.61 26.75
N TYR A 9 23.26 18.65 26.55
CA TYR A 9 22.38 17.59 27.04
C TYR A 9 22.48 16.35 26.13
N GLU A 10 22.51 15.17 26.74
CA GLU A 10 22.47 13.91 26.00
C GLU A 10 21.07 13.70 25.40
N ALA A 11 21.01 13.48 24.08
CA ALA A 11 19.75 13.22 23.40
C ALA A 11 19.30 11.77 23.64
N ASP A 12 18.08 11.59 24.15
CA ASP A 12 17.45 10.26 24.19
C ASP A 12 16.81 9.91 22.83
N GLU A 13 17.48 9.03 22.10
CA GLU A 13 17.02 8.53 20.80
C GLU A 13 16.26 7.19 20.89
N ALA A 14 16.04 6.62 22.08
CA ALA A 14 15.37 5.32 22.20
C ALA A 14 13.94 5.37 21.65
N GLY A 15 13.20 6.43 21.96
CA GLY A 15 11.83 6.63 21.48
C GLY A 15 11.74 6.80 19.96
N SER A 16 12.58 7.65 19.37
CA SER A 16 12.60 7.89 17.92
C SER A 16 13.01 6.64 17.14
N ARG A 17 14.01 5.91 17.62
CA ARG A 17 14.44 4.64 17.02
C ARG A 17 13.33 3.58 17.03
N SER A 18 12.58 3.48 18.12
CA SER A 18 11.47 2.54 18.23
C SER A 18 10.36 2.88 17.23
N LYS A 19 9.93 4.15 17.15
CA LYS A 19 8.95 4.61 16.18
C LYS A 19 9.36 4.35 14.72
N ASN A 20 10.64 4.53 14.40
CA ASN A 20 11.15 4.27 13.05
C ASN A 20 11.17 2.77 12.70
N ARG A 21 11.39 1.89 13.67
CA ARG A 21 11.31 0.43 13.48
C ARG A 21 9.89 -0.02 13.16
N PHE A 22 8.91 0.44 13.94
CA PHE A 22 7.50 0.13 13.70
C PHE A 22 7.03 0.63 12.33
N LYS A 23 7.42 1.84 11.93
CA LYS A 23 7.12 2.32 10.57
C LYS A 23 7.72 1.42 9.50
N PHE A 24 8.98 1.01 9.67
CA PHE A 24 9.62 0.12 8.71
C PHE A 24 8.91 -1.23 8.62
N GLU A 25 8.46 -1.79 9.74
CA GLU A 25 7.66 -3.02 9.80
C GLU A 25 6.36 -2.88 8.99
N VAL A 26 5.63 -1.78 9.17
CA VAL A 26 4.42 -1.46 8.38
C VAL A 26 4.70 -1.37 6.88
N PHE A 27 5.72 -0.60 6.47
CA PHE A 27 6.03 -0.42 5.05
C PHE A 27 6.60 -1.68 4.41
N TRP A 28 7.36 -2.49 5.15
CA TRP A 28 7.82 -3.79 4.67
C TRP A 28 6.66 -4.77 4.50
N GLY A 29 5.75 -4.82 5.47
CA GLY A 29 4.52 -5.63 5.37
C GLY A 29 3.69 -5.24 4.16
N LEU A 30 3.44 -3.93 3.96
CA LEU A 30 2.74 -3.44 2.78
C LEU A 30 3.47 -3.78 1.49
N ASN A 31 4.79 -3.66 1.43
CA ASN A 31 5.57 -4.07 0.27
C ASN A 31 5.33 -5.55 -0.07
N LYS A 32 5.46 -6.43 0.94
CA LYS A 32 5.25 -7.86 0.76
C LYS A 32 3.80 -8.17 0.37
N PHE A 33 2.83 -7.42 0.89
CA PHE A 33 1.42 -7.55 0.54
C PHE A 33 1.20 -7.34 -0.96
N LEU A 34 1.76 -6.26 -1.53
CA LEU A 34 1.64 -5.97 -2.96
C LEU A 34 2.23 -7.10 -3.80
N ASP A 35 3.42 -7.58 -3.44
CA ASP A 35 4.09 -8.68 -4.14
C ASP A 35 3.21 -9.96 -4.14
N VAL A 36 2.63 -10.32 -2.99
CA VAL A 36 1.78 -11.52 -2.86
C VAL A 36 0.44 -11.34 -3.59
N PHE A 37 -0.15 -10.14 -3.53
CA PHE A 37 -1.43 -9.84 -4.17
C PHE A 37 -1.38 -10.03 -5.69
N LEU A 38 -0.26 -9.73 -6.33
CA LEU A 38 -0.05 -9.96 -7.76
C LEU A 38 0.00 -11.45 -8.13
N GLU A 39 0.33 -12.33 -7.18
CA GLU A 39 0.43 -13.77 -7.39
C GLU A 39 -0.86 -14.51 -7.02
N SER A 40 -1.53 -14.10 -5.93
CA SER A 40 -2.75 -14.71 -5.43
C SER A 40 -3.54 -13.74 -4.57
N GLN A 41 -4.86 -13.83 -4.64
CA GLN A 41 -5.79 -13.07 -3.78
C GLN A 41 -6.34 -13.92 -2.61
N GLU A 42 -5.99 -15.21 -2.54
CA GLU A 42 -6.47 -16.15 -1.52
C GLU A 42 -5.58 -16.13 -0.27
N PHE A 43 -5.45 -14.96 0.34
CA PHE A 43 -4.67 -14.79 1.56
C PHE A 43 -5.20 -13.66 2.44
N THR A 44 -4.79 -13.66 3.71
CA THR A 44 -4.91 -12.51 4.60
C THR A 44 -3.57 -12.25 5.27
N MET A 45 -3.12 -10.99 5.26
CA MET A 45 -1.93 -10.59 5.99
C MET A 45 -2.32 -10.08 7.37
N VAL A 46 -1.76 -10.65 8.44
CA VAL A 46 -1.99 -10.23 9.83
C VAL A 46 -0.78 -9.46 10.34
N PHE A 47 -1.03 -8.36 11.05
CA PHE A 47 0.01 -7.45 11.54
C PHE A 47 0.09 -7.45 13.07
N ASP A 48 1.30 -7.59 13.62
CA ASP A 48 1.60 -7.49 15.06
C ASP A 48 0.68 -8.34 15.97
N TYR A 49 0.67 -9.66 15.76
CA TYR A 49 -0.10 -10.60 16.60
C TYR A 49 0.78 -11.67 17.27
N VAL A 50 1.10 -12.76 16.57
CA VAL A 50 2.10 -13.76 16.96
C VAL A 50 3.51 -13.34 16.49
N CYS A 51 3.60 -12.74 15.31
CA CYS A 51 4.83 -12.21 14.71
C CYS A 51 4.61 -10.78 14.20
N ASP A 52 5.68 -10.13 13.72
CA ASP A 52 5.60 -8.75 13.23
C ASP A 52 4.65 -8.70 12.01
N ILE A 53 4.80 -9.66 11.07
CA ILE A 53 3.94 -9.84 9.89
C ILE A 53 3.67 -11.35 9.69
N GLU A 54 2.44 -11.69 9.32
CA GLU A 54 2.00 -13.07 9.09
C GLU A 54 1.20 -13.15 7.78
N LEU A 55 1.44 -14.16 6.96
CA LEU A 55 0.63 -14.48 5.78
C LEU A 55 -0.16 -15.75 6.04
N HIS A 56 -1.49 -15.65 5.96
CA HIS A 56 -2.42 -16.73 6.23
C HIS A 56 -3.05 -17.17 4.90
N TYR A 57 -2.73 -18.39 4.49
CA TYR A 57 -3.33 -19.08 3.35
C TYR A 57 -4.25 -20.20 3.86
N ASP A 58 -4.99 -20.85 2.95
CA ASP A 58 -5.72 -22.05 3.31
C ASP A 58 -4.76 -23.19 3.70
N GLY A 59 -4.74 -23.54 4.99
CA GLY A 59 -3.92 -24.63 5.52
C GLY A 59 -2.40 -24.38 5.53
N SER A 60 -1.93 -23.13 5.43
CA SER A 60 -0.52 -22.79 5.68
C SER A 60 -0.31 -21.36 6.13
N TYR A 61 0.76 -21.15 6.90
CA TYR A 61 1.15 -19.84 7.40
C TYR A 61 2.61 -19.53 7.05
N GLU A 62 2.90 -18.24 6.94
CA GLU A 62 4.25 -17.72 6.89
C GLU A 62 4.42 -16.61 7.93
N PHE A 63 5.48 -16.66 8.72
CA PHE A 63 5.75 -15.70 9.79
C PHE A 63 7.04 -14.96 9.53
N TYR A 64 6.99 -13.63 9.62
CA TYR A 64 8.12 -12.75 9.30
C TYR A 64 8.45 -11.86 10.49
N GLN A 65 9.63 -12.07 11.07
CA GLN A 65 10.19 -11.20 12.09
C GLN A 65 11.09 -10.16 11.41
N VAL A 66 10.62 -8.92 11.33
CA VAL A 66 11.30 -7.82 10.65
C VAL A 66 12.21 -7.06 11.61
N LYS A 67 13.46 -6.84 11.23
CA LYS A 67 14.47 -6.19 12.09
C LYS A 67 15.33 -5.22 11.31
N THR A 68 15.41 -3.98 11.79
CA THR A 68 16.31 -2.97 11.22
C THR A 68 17.55 -2.73 12.07
N SER A 69 18.67 -2.41 11.41
CA SER A 69 19.95 -2.14 12.05
C SER A 69 20.81 -1.22 11.19
N SER A 70 21.55 -0.31 11.85
CA SER A 70 22.54 0.58 11.22
C SER A 70 23.95 -0.02 11.14
N ALA A 71 24.16 -1.24 11.65
CA ALA A 71 25.45 -1.92 11.55
C ALA A 71 25.82 -2.29 10.10
N LYS A 72 27.08 -2.71 9.88
CA LYS A 72 27.57 -3.13 8.56
C LYS A 72 26.92 -4.43 8.04
N SER A 73 26.68 -5.41 8.91
CA SER A 73 26.07 -6.69 8.55
C SER A 73 25.24 -7.27 9.69
N TYR A 74 24.41 -8.26 9.36
CA TYR A 74 23.65 -9.02 10.33
C TYR A 74 24.41 -10.29 10.72
N THR A 75 24.84 -10.40 11.97
CA THR A 75 25.66 -11.53 12.41
C THR A 75 24.81 -12.59 13.10
N THR A 76 25.27 -13.84 13.08
CA THR A 76 24.67 -14.94 13.85
C THR A 76 24.59 -14.63 15.35
N SER A 77 25.53 -13.85 15.88
CA SER A 77 25.45 -13.35 17.27
C SER A 77 24.20 -12.50 17.50
N LYS A 78 23.82 -11.61 16.57
CA LYS A 78 22.59 -10.82 16.74
C LYS A 78 21.33 -11.69 16.78
N LEU A 79 21.33 -12.77 16.00
CA LEU A 79 20.22 -13.74 16.01
C LEU A 79 20.11 -14.48 17.34
N THR A 80 21.25 -14.87 17.91
CA THR A 80 21.36 -15.83 19.03
C THR A 80 21.55 -15.18 20.41
N THR A 81 21.88 -13.89 20.47
CA THR A 81 22.00 -13.18 21.76
C THR A 81 20.64 -13.10 22.44
N VAL A 82 20.57 -13.63 23.66
CA VAL A 82 19.38 -13.58 24.50
C VAL A 82 19.15 -12.16 25.00
N GLY A 83 17.97 -11.62 24.70
CA GLY A 83 17.57 -10.30 25.16
C GLY A 83 16.96 -10.31 26.56
N LYS A 84 16.45 -9.15 26.99
CA LYS A 84 15.79 -8.97 28.31
C LYS A 84 14.59 -9.92 28.52
N LYS A 85 13.91 -10.34 27.45
CA LYS A 85 12.78 -11.29 27.49
C LYS A 85 13.21 -12.77 27.57
N LYS A 86 14.47 -13.05 27.96
CA LYS A 86 15.06 -14.39 28.12
C LYS A 86 15.03 -15.28 26.86
N LYS A 87 14.78 -14.71 25.69
CA LYS A 87 14.86 -15.38 24.40
C LYS A 87 15.68 -14.54 23.42
N SER A 88 16.32 -15.19 22.47
CA SER A 88 17.00 -14.55 21.35
C SER A 88 16.00 -14.18 20.25
N ILE A 89 16.45 -13.47 19.19
CA ILE A 89 15.58 -13.14 18.05
C ILE A 89 15.12 -14.43 17.37
N ILE A 90 16.07 -15.31 17.06
CA ILE A 90 15.75 -16.62 16.47
C ILE A 90 14.95 -17.48 17.44
N GLY A 91 15.26 -17.42 18.74
CA GLY A 91 14.50 -18.15 19.76
C GLY A 91 13.06 -17.65 19.94
N THR A 92 12.78 -16.37 19.64
CA THR A 92 11.42 -15.83 19.65
C THR A 92 10.60 -16.40 18.50
N LEU A 93 11.16 -16.37 17.29
CA LEU A 93 10.54 -16.95 16.10
C LEU A 93 10.40 -18.48 16.21
N TYR A 94 11.41 -19.17 16.74
CA TYR A 94 11.41 -20.63 16.90
C TYR A 94 10.34 -21.15 17.88
N LYS A 95 9.76 -20.31 18.74
CA LYS A 95 8.63 -20.72 19.57
C LYS A 95 7.46 -21.25 18.75
N ILE A 96 7.24 -20.66 17.57
CA ILE A 96 6.20 -21.09 16.62
C ILE A 96 6.51 -22.52 16.18
N ARG A 97 7.73 -22.76 15.69
CA ARG A 97 8.18 -24.10 15.27
C ARG A 97 8.09 -25.13 16.39
N SER A 98 8.55 -24.79 17.59
CA SER A 98 8.50 -25.66 18.76
C SER A 98 7.06 -26.09 19.07
N LYS A 99 6.11 -25.15 19.00
CA LYS A 99 4.69 -25.42 19.18
C LYS A 99 4.14 -26.34 18.09
N GLU A 100 4.41 -26.03 16.81
CA GLU A 100 3.96 -26.84 15.67
C GLU A 100 4.41 -28.31 15.78
N ILE A 101 5.68 -28.53 16.14
CA ILE A 101 6.23 -29.89 16.30
C ILE A 101 5.51 -30.64 17.43
N LYS A 102 5.29 -29.98 18.58
CA LYS A 102 4.61 -30.60 19.74
C LYS A 102 3.15 -30.95 19.45
N GLU A 103 2.49 -30.14 18.63
CA GLU A 103 1.09 -30.34 18.24
C GLU A 103 0.94 -31.27 17.03
N GLY A 104 2.04 -31.66 16.36
CA GLY A 104 2.00 -32.44 15.13
C GLY A 104 1.42 -31.67 13.94
N SER A 105 1.47 -30.34 13.99
CA SER A 105 0.95 -29.44 12.97
C SER A 105 1.85 -29.41 11.74
N LYS A 106 1.28 -29.03 10.59
CA LYS A 106 2.07 -28.70 9.39
C LYS A 106 3.02 -27.54 9.72
N LEU A 107 4.28 -27.66 9.32
CA LEU A 107 5.28 -26.65 9.60
C LEU A 107 5.03 -25.41 8.75
N SER A 108 5.03 -24.25 9.40
CA SER A 108 4.96 -22.96 8.72
C SER A 108 6.35 -22.53 8.25
N LYS A 109 6.36 -21.63 7.26
CA LYS A 109 7.56 -20.89 6.88
C LYS A 109 7.85 -19.83 7.93
N LEU A 110 9.09 -19.77 8.39
CA LEU A 110 9.54 -18.77 9.36
C LEU A 110 10.67 -17.96 8.74
N ALA A 111 10.62 -16.64 8.81
CA ALA A 111 11.64 -15.80 8.21
C ALA A 111 12.07 -14.67 9.15
N ILE A 112 13.37 -14.38 9.16
CA ILE A 112 13.92 -13.17 9.75
C ILE A 112 14.29 -12.24 8.61
N VAL A 113 13.69 -11.05 8.61
CA VAL A 113 13.88 -10.06 7.57
C VAL A 113 14.75 -8.93 8.09
N SER A 114 15.71 -8.48 7.29
CA SER A 114 16.63 -7.42 7.68
C SER A 114 17.09 -6.58 6.50
N ASN A 115 17.31 -5.29 6.75
CA ASN A 115 17.95 -4.38 5.77
C ASN A 115 19.45 -4.64 5.57
N LEU A 116 20.04 -5.53 6.37
CA LEU A 116 21.44 -5.92 6.31
C LEU A 116 21.58 -7.34 5.80
N GLN A 117 22.61 -7.56 4.98
CA GLN A 117 23.06 -8.87 4.55
C GLN A 117 23.43 -9.75 5.75
N PHE A 118 23.03 -11.02 5.71
CA PHE A 118 23.49 -12.00 6.69
C PHE A 118 24.98 -12.28 6.50
N ASN A 119 25.74 -12.26 7.61
CA ASN A 119 27.16 -12.52 7.62
C ASN A 119 27.43 -14.03 7.58
N ASP A 120 27.16 -14.62 6.42
CA ASP A 120 27.45 -16.01 6.08
C ASP A 120 28.06 -16.06 4.67
N PRO A 121 29.12 -16.88 4.45
CA PRO A 121 29.75 -16.98 3.13
C PRO A 121 28.83 -17.56 2.05
N LEU A 122 27.75 -18.26 2.42
CA LEU A 122 26.78 -18.84 1.49
C LEU A 122 25.57 -17.94 1.27
N ALA A 123 25.54 -16.73 1.85
CA ALA A 123 24.44 -15.81 1.67
C ALA A 123 24.44 -15.23 0.25
N ASN A 124 23.30 -15.36 -0.44
CA ASN A 124 23.09 -14.73 -1.75
C ASN A 124 23.01 -13.20 -1.57
N ALA A 125 23.75 -12.44 -2.38
CA ALA A 125 23.73 -10.98 -2.39
C ALA A 125 22.49 -10.39 -3.09
N GLN A 126 21.67 -11.22 -3.76
CA GLN A 126 20.43 -10.78 -4.37
C GLN A 126 19.43 -10.33 -3.30
N PRO A 127 18.87 -9.11 -3.42
CA PRO A 127 17.84 -8.65 -2.51
C PRO A 127 16.59 -9.54 -2.56
N ASN A 128 15.90 -9.63 -1.43
CA ASN A 128 14.71 -10.45 -1.17
C ASN A 128 14.91 -11.96 -1.38
N ALA A 129 16.12 -12.43 -1.67
CA ALA A 129 16.42 -13.86 -1.74
C ALA A 129 16.33 -14.51 -0.36
N GLU A 130 15.79 -15.73 -0.34
CA GLU A 130 15.64 -16.52 0.87
C GLU A 130 16.90 -17.37 1.12
N LEU A 131 17.54 -17.16 2.27
CA LEU A 131 18.64 -17.99 2.73
C LEU A 131 18.14 -18.99 3.78
N ALA A 132 17.97 -20.24 3.40
CA ALA A 132 17.54 -21.28 4.32
C ALA A 132 18.61 -21.56 5.40
N PHE A 133 18.21 -21.62 6.68
CA PHE A 133 19.12 -21.96 7.78
C PHE A 133 19.64 -23.40 7.75
N THR A 134 19.05 -24.25 6.92
CA THR A 134 19.61 -25.57 6.63
C THR A 134 20.84 -25.50 5.70
N GLN A 135 20.99 -24.42 4.94
CA GLN A 135 21.98 -24.21 3.87
C GLN A 135 23.05 -23.16 4.18
N ILE A 136 23.04 -22.57 5.39
CA ILE A 136 24.13 -21.67 5.85
C ILE A 136 25.38 -22.46 6.22
N SER A 137 26.51 -21.77 6.39
CA SER A 137 27.77 -22.39 6.80
C SER A 137 27.64 -23.18 8.11
N ASP A 138 28.35 -24.31 8.22
CA ASP A 138 28.31 -25.18 9.41
C ASP A 138 28.60 -24.41 10.70
N LYS A 139 29.58 -23.51 10.67
CA LYS A 139 29.91 -22.63 11.80
C LYS A 139 28.71 -21.82 12.30
N ASN A 140 27.95 -21.21 11.39
CA ASN A 140 26.79 -20.41 11.76
C ASN A 140 25.62 -21.31 12.18
N LYS A 141 25.43 -22.45 11.50
CA LYS A 141 24.42 -23.46 11.81
C LYS A 141 24.61 -24.04 13.22
N GLU A 142 25.81 -24.48 13.57
CA GLU A 142 26.15 -24.99 14.90
C GLU A 142 25.88 -23.96 15.99
N LYS A 143 26.20 -22.69 15.74
CA LYS A 143 25.95 -21.60 16.68
C LYS A 143 24.45 -21.38 16.91
N ILE A 144 23.64 -21.42 15.84
CA ILE A 144 22.19 -21.34 15.92
C ILE A 144 21.63 -22.53 16.69
N LEU A 145 22.00 -23.76 16.32
CA LEU A 145 21.55 -24.98 16.98
C LEU A 145 21.90 -24.98 18.47
N SER A 146 23.14 -24.60 18.81
CA SER A 146 23.60 -24.52 20.20
C SER A 146 22.84 -23.47 21.01
N SER A 147 22.48 -22.34 20.38
CA SER A 147 21.67 -21.32 21.03
C SER A 147 20.25 -21.82 21.28
N LEU A 148 19.60 -22.38 20.26
CA LEU A 148 18.23 -22.88 20.36
C LEU A 148 18.12 -24.04 21.36
N LYS A 149 19.07 -24.98 21.37
CA LYS A 149 19.10 -26.07 22.37
C LYS A 149 19.16 -25.57 23.82
N LYS A 150 19.82 -24.43 24.08
CA LYS A 150 19.84 -23.80 25.42
C LYS A 150 18.53 -23.11 25.77
N GLU A 151 17.80 -22.65 24.77
CA GLU A 151 16.52 -21.96 24.94
C GLU A 151 15.33 -22.93 24.98
N PHE A 152 15.46 -24.10 24.36
CA PHE A 152 14.46 -25.14 24.20
C PHE A 152 15.09 -26.48 24.59
N ASN A 153 15.34 -26.63 25.90
CA ASN A 153 15.93 -27.85 26.46
C ASN A 153 15.07 -29.07 26.10
N ASP A 154 15.73 -30.20 25.87
CA ASP A 154 15.10 -31.50 25.59
C ASP A 154 14.30 -31.57 24.27
N GLU A 155 14.38 -30.54 23.42
CA GLU A 155 13.79 -30.53 22.08
C GLU A 155 14.84 -30.81 20.99
N GLU A 156 14.48 -31.66 20.03
CA GLU A 156 15.25 -31.77 18.78
C GLU A 156 15.00 -30.53 17.92
N ILE A 157 16.07 -29.78 17.62
CA ILE A 157 15.94 -28.52 16.89
C ILE A 157 15.81 -28.77 15.39
N ASN A 158 14.68 -28.34 14.81
CA ASN A 158 14.39 -28.48 13.38
C ASN A 158 14.41 -27.11 12.68
N LEU A 159 15.42 -26.90 11.83
CA LEU A 159 15.62 -25.66 11.07
C LEU A 159 14.96 -25.65 9.67
N LYS A 160 14.21 -26.69 9.29
CA LYS A 160 13.53 -26.77 7.99
C LYS A 160 12.62 -25.55 7.79
N ASP A 161 12.54 -24.98 6.59
CA ASP A 161 11.64 -23.84 6.30
C ASP A 161 11.83 -22.62 7.23
N ILE A 162 13.04 -22.44 7.78
CA ILE A 162 13.45 -21.23 8.50
C ILE A 162 14.48 -20.48 7.65
N PHE A 163 14.20 -19.21 7.36
CA PHE A 163 14.95 -18.41 6.40
C PHE A 163 15.46 -17.10 7.00
N PHE A 164 16.48 -16.55 6.35
CA PHE A 164 16.85 -15.16 6.47
C PHE A 164 16.67 -14.46 5.13
N ILE A 165 16.08 -13.27 5.16
CA ILE A 165 15.78 -12.47 3.97
C ILE A 165 16.42 -11.10 4.13
N THR A 166 17.24 -10.71 3.15
CA THR A 166 17.77 -9.35 3.08
C THR A 166 16.86 -8.51 2.20
N THR A 167 16.13 -7.56 2.79
CA THR A 167 15.18 -6.74 2.02
C THR A 167 15.86 -5.66 1.20
N ASP A 168 15.34 -5.39 0.00
CA ASP A 168 15.71 -4.25 -0.85
C ASP A 168 15.13 -2.91 -0.36
N LEU A 169 14.18 -2.93 0.58
CA LEU A 169 13.52 -1.73 1.06
C LEU A 169 14.49 -0.87 1.90
N PRO A 170 14.82 0.37 1.48
CA PRO A 170 15.83 1.17 2.15
C PRO A 170 15.29 1.81 3.45
N ILE A 171 16.03 1.68 4.55
CA ILE A 171 15.59 2.16 5.88
C ILE A 171 15.37 3.68 6.00
N HIS A 172 15.97 4.47 5.11
CA HIS A 172 15.90 5.94 5.14
C HIS A 172 15.02 6.55 4.06
N SER A 173 14.65 5.76 3.04
CA SER A 173 13.86 6.23 1.90
C SER A 173 12.78 5.24 1.47
N TYR A 174 12.31 4.41 2.42
CA TYR A 174 11.29 3.39 2.14
C TYR A 174 10.02 4.00 1.60
N LYS A 175 9.65 5.23 2.01
CA LYS A 175 8.45 5.90 1.51
C LYS A 175 8.57 6.23 0.03
N GLU A 176 9.69 6.80 -0.38
CA GLU A 176 9.97 7.17 -1.76
C GLU A 176 10.00 5.92 -2.64
N THR A 177 10.65 4.85 -2.17
CA THR A 177 10.62 3.55 -2.86
C THR A 177 9.20 3.01 -2.99
N MET A 178 8.40 3.06 -1.93
CA MET A 178 7.03 2.54 -1.93
C MET A 178 6.09 3.37 -2.81
N ILE A 179 6.31 4.68 -2.98
CA ILE A 179 5.56 5.49 -3.94
C ILE A 179 5.77 4.95 -5.37
N GLY A 180 7.02 4.64 -5.73
CA GLY A 180 7.35 4.03 -7.01
C GLY A 180 6.71 2.65 -7.17
N LYS A 181 6.78 1.81 -6.14
CA LYS A 181 6.17 0.47 -6.17
C LYS A 181 4.64 0.51 -6.30
N ILE A 182 3.97 1.41 -5.58
CA ILE A 182 2.53 1.63 -5.73
C ILE A 182 2.18 2.04 -7.16
N ASN A 183 2.99 2.91 -7.78
CA ASN A 183 2.79 3.31 -9.17
C ASN A 183 2.90 2.12 -10.13
N THR A 184 3.96 1.31 -10.00
CA THR A 184 4.13 0.10 -10.80
C THR A 184 2.99 -0.88 -10.60
N PHE A 185 2.64 -1.18 -9.34
CA PHE A 185 1.57 -2.09 -8.98
C PHE A 185 0.21 -1.66 -9.56
N TYR A 186 -0.13 -0.37 -9.45
CA TYR A 186 -1.40 0.13 -9.98
C TYR A 186 -1.47 0.00 -11.50
N ASN A 187 -0.38 0.36 -12.20
CA ASN A 187 -0.29 0.21 -13.65
C ASN A 187 -0.39 -1.26 -14.09
N GLU A 188 0.12 -2.22 -13.30
CA GLU A 188 0.00 -3.66 -13.60
C GLU A 188 -1.44 -4.19 -13.50
N ILE A 189 -2.23 -3.68 -12.56
CA ILE A 189 -3.62 -4.14 -12.36
C ILE A 189 -4.61 -3.43 -13.28
N TYR A 190 -4.46 -2.11 -13.46
CA TYR A 190 -5.45 -1.28 -14.14
C TYR A 190 -5.03 -0.82 -15.54
N GLU A 191 -3.79 -1.13 -15.98
CA GLU A 191 -3.22 -0.64 -17.24
C GLU A 191 -3.27 0.90 -17.39
N ASP A 192 -3.29 1.64 -16.26
CA ASP A 192 -3.45 3.09 -16.22
C ASP A 192 -2.54 3.72 -15.17
N ASP A 193 -2.18 4.98 -15.37
CA ASP A 193 -1.31 5.73 -14.47
C ASP A 193 -2.07 6.19 -13.22
N ILE A 194 -1.56 5.81 -12.05
CA ILE A 194 -2.15 6.27 -10.78
C ILE A 194 -1.98 7.78 -10.59
N ILE A 195 -3.07 8.44 -10.25
CA ILE A 195 -3.06 9.85 -9.85
C ILE A 195 -2.70 9.93 -8.37
N LYS A 196 -1.65 10.68 -8.01
CA LYS A 196 -1.17 10.89 -6.62
C LYS A 196 -0.82 9.59 -5.85
N PRO A 197 0.13 8.77 -6.31
CA PRO A 197 0.51 7.51 -5.65
C PRO A 197 0.86 7.64 -4.15
N ALA A 198 1.44 8.78 -3.74
CA ALA A 198 1.70 9.06 -2.34
C ALA A 198 0.44 9.11 -1.45
N ALA A 199 -0.69 9.55 -2.00
CA ALA A 199 -1.95 9.59 -1.26
C ALA A 199 -2.50 8.18 -1.04
N LEU A 200 -2.46 7.31 -2.05
CA LEU A 200 -2.87 5.91 -1.89
C LEU A 200 -1.96 5.21 -0.87
N LEU A 201 -0.65 5.40 -1.00
CA LEU A 201 0.32 4.82 -0.06
C LEU A 201 0.02 5.21 1.40
N ASN A 202 -0.34 6.48 1.65
CA ASN A 202 -0.68 6.93 2.99
C ASN A 202 -1.95 6.25 3.52
N VAL A 203 -3.00 6.14 2.68
CA VAL A 203 -4.25 5.45 3.07
C VAL A 203 -3.98 3.98 3.41
N LEU A 204 -3.18 3.29 2.59
CA LEU A 204 -2.82 1.90 2.84
C LEU A 204 -1.96 1.74 4.10
N ALA A 205 -0.97 2.61 4.29
CA ALA A 205 -0.13 2.58 5.49
C ALA A 205 -0.93 2.88 6.76
N GLU A 206 -1.91 3.79 6.70
CA GLU A 206 -2.83 4.06 7.81
C GLU A 206 -3.73 2.86 8.10
N GLU A 207 -4.30 2.21 7.08
CA GLU A 207 -5.09 0.98 7.27
C GLU A 207 -4.23 -0.08 7.98
N VAL A 208 -3.01 -0.36 7.50
CA VAL A 208 -2.10 -1.33 8.12
C VAL A 208 -1.73 -0.92 9.55
N GLN A 209 -1.45 0.36 9.78
CA GLN A 209 -1.11 0.86 11.12
C GLN A 209 -2.28 0.66 12.10
N LEU A 210 -3.52 0.92 11.68
CA LEU A 210 -4.71 0.68 12.50
C LEU A 210 -4.87 -0.81 12.87
N ARG A 211 -4.52 -1.72 11.97
CA ARG A 211 -4.49 -3.17 12.25
C ARG A 211 -3.42 -3.50 13.28
N ALA A 212 -2.19 -3.03 13.06
CA ALA A 212 -1.07 -3.28 13.95
C ALA A 212 -1.31 -2.73 15.37
N ASP A 213 -1.88 -1.52 15.49
CA ASP A 213 -2.10 -0.82 16.76
C ASP A 213 -3.28 -1.38 17.60
N PHE A 214 -4.06 -2.34 17.07
CA PHE A 214 -5.21 -2.87 17.80
C PHE A 214 -4.76 -3.72 19.01
N GLU A 215 -5.12 -3.32 20.24
CA GLU A 215 -4.73 -4.00 21.50
C GLU A 215 -5.90 -4.77 22.18
N GLY A 216 -6.99 -5.04 21.46
CA GLY A 216 -8.17 -5.71 22.01
C GLY A 216 -8.02 -7.22 22.27
N GLN A 217 -9.02 -7.81 22.93
CA GLN A 217 -9.16 -9.25 23.05
C GLN A 217 -9.72 -9.85 21.76
N PHE A 218 -9.38 -11.11 21.48
CA PHE A 218 -9.87 -11.87 20.34
C PHE A 218 -10.61 -13.10 20.86
N ASP A 219 -11.89 -13.23 20.53
CA ASP A 219 -12.73 -14.37 20.95
C ASP A 219 -12.64 -15.52 19.93
N SER A 220 -12.25 -15.21 18.69
CA SER A 220 -12.11 -16.18 17.61
C SER A 220 -10.93 -15.87 16.67
N TYR A 221 -10.55 -16.85 15.86
CA TYR A 221 -9.60 -16.66 14.77
C TYR A 221 -10.11 -15.64 13.74
N ASN A 222 -11.42 -15.64 13.46
CA ASN A 222 -12.03 -14.66 12.54
C ASN A 222 -11.89 -13.23 13.09
N ASP A 223 -11.94 -13.04 14.41
CA ASP A 223 -11.73 -11.72 15.03
C ASP A 223 -10.31 -11.23 14.81
N VAL A 224 -9.32 -12.13 14.86
CA VAL A 224 -7.93 -11.79 14.54
C VAL A 224 -7.85 -11.30 13.10
N LEU A 225 -8.42 -12.05 12.14
CA LEU A 225 -8.43 -11.64 10.74
C LEU A 225 -9.19 -10.32 10.54
N GLU A 226 -10.31 -10.12 11.23
CA GLU A 226 -11.15 -8.92 11.09
C GLU A 226 -10.54 -7.69 11.75
N LYS A 227 -9.71 -7.81 12.79
CA LYS A 227 -9.14 -6.66 13.53
C LYS A 227 -7.68 -6.40 13.21
N LYS A 228 -6.88 -7.45 13.04
CA LYS A 228 -5.43 -7.39 12.76
C LYS A 228 -5.09 -7.73 11.30
N GLY A 229 -6.04 -8.25 10.53
CA GLY A 229 -5.83 -8.67 9.15
C GLY A 229 -6.13 -7.59 8.09
N LEU A 230 -5.41 -7.67 6.98
CA LEU A 230 -5.72 -7.06 5.69
C LEU A 230 -5.92 -8.18 4.66
N SER A 231 -7.13 -8.33 4.15
CA SER A 231 -7.45 -9.29 3.08
C SER A 231 -7.36 -8.64 1.70
N ALA A 232 -7.23 -9.47 0.66
CA ALA A 232 -7.29 -9.01 -0.73
C ALA A 232 -8.57 -8.20 -1.04
N ASN A 233 -9.73 -8.70 -0.64
CA ASN A 233 -11.02 -7.99 -0.81
C ASN A 233 -11.03 -6.61 -0.10
N ARG A 234 -10.54 -6.53 1.15
CA ARG A 234 -10.46 -5.24 1.85
C ARG A 234 -9.54 -4.26 1.10
N PHE A 235 -8.43 -4.76 0.57
CA PHE A 235 -7.50 -3.97 -0.21
C PHE A 235 -8.12 -3.49 -1.53
N GLU A 236 -8.81 -4.36 -2.27
CA GLU A 236 -9.57 -4.00 -3.48
C GLU A 236 -10.61 -2.92 -3.19
N VAL A 237 -11.38 -3.03 -2.10
CA VAL A 237 -12.32 -1.97 -1.69
C VAL A 237 -11.62 -0.63 -1.44
N ILE A 238 -10.38 -0.62 -0.94
CA ILE A 238 -9.60 0.62 -0.77
C ILE A 238 -9.17 1.15 -2.13
N LEU A 239 -8.70 0.29 -3.03
CA LEU A 239 -8.31 0.66 -4.39
C LEU A 239 -9.49 1.21 -5.19
N ASP A 240 -10.65 0.56 -5.13
CA ASP A 240 -11.85 0.97 -5.85
C ASP A 240 -12.38 2.30 -5.31
N LYS A 241 -12.45 2.47 -3.99
CA LYS A 241 -12.80 3.77 -3.41
C LYS A 241 -11.79 4.85 -3.74
N TYR A 242 -10.53 4.48 -3.86
CA TYR A 242 -9.50 5.40 -4.32
C TYR A 242 -9.72 5.75 -5.79
N SER A 243 -9.91 4.77 -6.66
CA SER A 243 -10.11 4.95 -8.11
C SER A 243 -11.41 5.70 -8.41
N GLU A 244 -12.55 5.40 -7.78
CA GLU A 244 -13.81 6.15 -7.90
C GLU A 244 -13.66 7.63 -7.58
N ARG A 245 -12.89 7.93 -6.52
CA ARG A 245 -12.56 9.31 -6.09
C ARG A 245 -11.47 9.96 -6.94
N MET A 246 -10.69 9.15 -7.66
CA MET A 246 -9.46 9.57 -8.34
C MET A 246 -9.50 9.41 -9.85
N PHE A 247 -10.54 8.82 -10.45
CA PHE A 247 -10.87 8.97 -11.87
C PHE A 247 -10.88 10.46 -12.10
N SER A 248 -9.88 10.94 -12.82
CA SER A 248 -9.84 12.38 -13.07
C SER A 248 -11.14 12.72 -13.78
N MET A 249 -11.72 13.87 -13.44
CA MET A 249 -12.81 14.44 -14.23
C MET A 249 -12.50 14.39 -15.73
N ALA A 250 -11.21 14.41 -16.10
CA ALA A 250 -10.77 14.21 -17.48
C ALA A 250 -11.00 12.81 -18.05
N GLN A 251 -10.80 11.76 -17.27
CA GLN A 251 -11.03 10.37 -17.68
C GLN A 251 -12.51 10.07 -17.82
N LYS A 252 -13.32 10.49 -16.84
CA LYS A 252 -14.79 10.40 -16.92
C LYS A 252 -15.31 11.10 -18.18
N CYS A 253 -14.86 12.34 -18.43
CA CYS A 253 -15.20 13.04 -19.67
C CYS A 253 -14.79 12.24 -20.93
N ARG A 254 -13.60 11.61 -20.95
CA ARG A 254 -13.14 10.83 -22.10
C ARG A 254 -13.99 9.59 -22.33
N GLU A 255 -14.45 8.93 -21.28
CA GLU A 255 -15.29 7.73 -21.36
C GLU A 255 -16.68 8.10 -21.89
N GLU A 256 -17.32 9.12 -21.33
CA GLU A 256 -18.60 9.64 -21.82
C GLU A 256 -18.55 10.03 -23.30
N ILE A 257 -17.48 10.73 -23.71
CA ILE A 257 -17.29 11.09 -25.13
C ILE A 257 -17.12 9.83 -26.01
N LYS A 258 -16.50 8.74 -25.53
CA LYS A 258 -16.34 7.49 -26.30
C LYS A 258 -17.66 6.73 -26.44
N LEU A 259 -18.59 6.88 -25.50
CA LEU A 259 -19.92 6.27 -25.59
C LEU A 259 -20.72 6.85 -26.76
N VAL A 260 -20.60 8.16 -27.00
CA VAL A 260 -21.32 8.86 -28.09
C VAL A 260 -20.51 8.92 -29.40
N ILE A 261 -19.25 9.37 -29.34
CA ILE A 261 -18.41 9.59 -30.53
C ILE A 261 -17.52 8.36 -30.80
N LYS A 262 -17.96 7.50 -31.72
CA LYS A 262 -17.21 6.30 -32.10
C LYS A 262 -15.98 6.60 -32.97
N ASN A 263 -16.00 7.68 -33.76
CA ASN A 263 -14.89 8.04 -34.64
C ASN A 263 -13.67 8.57 -33.84
N PRO A 264 -12.50 7.91 -33.90
CA PRO A 264 -11.33 8.30 -33.11
C PRO A 264 -10.79 9.70 -33.41
N VAL A 265 -10.83 10.14 -34.67
CA VAL A 265 -10.33 11.47 -35.08
C VAL A 265 -11.19 12.55 -34.45
N ARG A 266 -12.52 12.40 -34.47
CA ARG A 266 -13.44 13.33 -33.83
C ARG A 266 -13.25 13.37 -32.31
N ARG A 267 -12.96 12.24 -31.65
CA ARG A 267 -12.67 12.23 -30.19
C ARG A 267 -11.47 13.09 -29.82
N VAL A 268 -10.41 13.10 -30.63
CA VAL A 268 -9.21 13.91 -30.39
C VAL A 268 -9.52 15.40 -30.37
N GLU A 269 -10.48 15.85 -31.17
CA GLU A 269 -10.92 17.25 -31.19
C GLU A 269 -11.52 17.71 -29.86
N TYR A 270 -12.08 16.78 -29.08
CA TYR A 270 -12.57 17.04 -27.74
C TYR A 270 -11.49 16.84 -26.67
N PHE A 271 -10.74 15.73 -26.74
CA PHE A 271 -9.80 15.36 -25.68
C PHE A 271 -8.73 16.40 -25.39
N LYS A 272 -8.33 17.20 -26.40
CA LYS A 272 -7.35 18.28 -26.24
C LYS A 272 -7.80 19.40 -25.30
N TYR A 273 -9.10 19.64 -25.15
CA TYR A 273 -9.60 20.75 -24.32
C TYR A 273 -9.89 20.35 -22.87
N ILE A 274 -10.08 19.06 -22.60
CA ILE A 274 -10.51 18.57 -21.28
C ILE A 274 -9.56 19.05 -20.17
N GLN A 275 -8.25 18.85 -20.33
CA GLN A 275 -7.27 19.23 -19.30
C GLN A 275 -7.11 20.75 -19.17
N ILE A 276 -7.22 21.47 -20.29
CA ILE A 276 -7.12 22.93 -20.33
C ILE A 276 -8.27 23.53 -19.52
N LEU A 277 -9.51 23.15 -19.86
CA LEU A 277 -10.71 23.62 -19.18
C LEU A 277 -10.70 23.27 -17.69
N LEU A 278 -10.35 22.05 -17.32
CA LEU A 278 -10.26 21.64 -15.92
C LEU A 278 -9.24 22.47 -15.12
N SER A 279 -8.13 22.86 -15.75
CA SER A 279 -7.14 23.75 -15.14
C SER A 279 -7.68 25.19 -15.02
N ASP A 280 -8.29 25.70 -16.08
CA ASP A 280 -8.76 27.09 -16.15
C ASP A 280 -9.92 27.35 -15.19
N ILE A 281 -10.89 26.42 -15.13
CA ILE A 281 -12.00 26.48 -14.15
C ILE A 281 -11.44 26.53 -12.73
N LYS A 282 -10.42 25.73 -12.40
CA LYS A 282 -9.85 25.74 -11.04
C LYS A 282 -9.17 27.07 -10.72
N ARG A 283 -8.51 27.70 -11.68
CA ARG A 283 -7.67 28.90 -11.46
C ARG A 283 -8.46 30.21 -11.55
N THR A 284 -9.49 30.27 -12.38
CA THR A 284 -10.17 31.52 -12.74
C THR A 284 -11.51 31.67 -12.03
N PHE A 285 -11.67 32.74 -11.25
CA PHE A 285 -12.91 33.00 -10.50
C PHE A 285 -14.16 33.07 -11.39
N HIS A 286 -14.10 33.83 -12.49
CA HIS A 286 -15.24 33.95 -13.41
C HIS A 286 -15.67 32.62 -14.02
N LEU A 287 -14.72 31.70 -14.29
CA LEU A 287 -15.06 30.37 -14.81
C LEU A 287 -15.65 29.47 -13.73
N ARG A 288 -15.33 29.67 -12.45
CA ARG A 288 -16.02 28.99 -11.34
C ARG A 288 -17.46 29.47 -11.18
N GLU A 289 -17.68 30.78 -11.30
CA GLU A 289 -19.05 31.34 -11.28
C GLU A 289 -19.86 30.85 -12.48
N LEU A 290 -19.27 30.85 -13.68
CA LEU A 290 -19.92 30.31 -14.88
C LEU A 290 -20.27 28.82 -14.71
N MET A 291 -19.35 28.02 -14.15
CA MET A 291 -19.61 26.61 -13.84
C MET A 291 -20.79 26.44 -12.89
N LYS A 292 -20.89 27.27 -11.85
CA LYS A 292 -22.03 27.24 -10.93
C LYS A 292 -23.34 27.55 -11.66
N SER A 293 -23.38 28.61 -12.46
CA SER A 293 -24.56 28.99 -13.24
C SER A 293 -24.98 27.90 -14.23
N ILE A 294 -24.02 27.24 -14.89
CA ILE A 294 -24.29 26.12 -15.79
C ILE A 294 -24.88 24.93 -15.02
N THR A 295 -24.31 24.56 -13.87
CA THR A 295 -24.87 23.48 -13.05
C THR A 295 -26.31 23.79 -12.61
N GLU A 296 -26.60 25.03 -12.23
CA GLU A 296 -27.97 25.46 -11.84
C GLU A 296 -28.94 25.43 -13.04
N ASP A 297 -28.55 25.92 -14.23
CA ASP A 297 -29.41 25.90 -15.44
C ASP A 297 -29.66 24.47 -15.93
N ILE A 298 -28.65 23.59 -15.87
CA ILE A 298 -28.78 22.17 -16.21
C ILE A 298 -29.80 21.47 -15.32
N GLN A 299 -29.79 21.71 -14.00
CA GLN A 299 -30.76 21.11 -13.09
C GLN A 299 -32.22 21.47 -13.44
N VAL A 300 -32.45 22.68 -13.94
CA VAL A 300 -33.80 23.14 -14.34
C VAL A 300 -34.21 22.51 -15.68
N LYS A 301 -33.27 22.42 -16.63
CA LYS A 301 -33.55 22.00 -18.01
C LYS A 301 -33.41 20.50 -18.27
N LEU A 302 -32.87 19.72 -17.33
CA LEU A 302 -32.69 18.27 -17.48
C LEU A 302 -33.98 17.52 -17.88
N ILE A 303 -35.15 18.01 -17.45
CA ILE A 303 -36.47 17.43 -17.76
C ILE A 303 -36.86 17.67 -19.24
N GLU A 304 -36.28 18.68 -19.88
CA GLU A 304 -36.56 19.06 -21.26
C GLU A 304 -35.62 18.38 -22.28
N LEU A 305 -34.64 17.61 -21.81
CA LEU A 305 -33.67 16.93 -22.66
C LEU A 305 -34.17 15.53 -23.06
N ASP A 306 -33.92 15.15 -24.32
CA ASP A 306 -34.21 13.82 -24.82
C ASP A 306 -33.23 12.79 -24.22
N ASP A 307 -33.72 11.58 -23.94
CA ASP A 307 -32.93 10.46 -23.41
C ASP A 307 -31.65 10.20 -24.25
N GLY A 308 -30.54 9.91 -23.57
CA GLY A 308 -29.26 9.63 -24.21
C GLY A 308 -28.15 9.32 -23.19
N GLU A 309 -26.92 9.18 -23.68
CA GLU A 309 -25.74 9.09 -22.83
C GLU A 309 -25.40 10.47 -22.22
N THR A 310 -24.61 10.54 -21.14
CA THR A 310 -24.34 11.80 -20.43
C THR A 310 -23.73 12.87 -21.35
N PHE A 311 -22.91 12.47 -22.33
CA PHE A 311 -22.39 13.44 -23.30
C PHE A 311 -23.42 13.93 -24.33
N ASP A 312 -24.48 13.17 -24.62
CA ASP A 312 -25.58 13.67 -25.45
C ASP A 312 -26.35 14.78 -24.73
N PHE A 313 -26.61 14.64 -23.43
CA PHE A 313 -27.22 15.70 -22.61
C PHE A 313 -26.39 16.99 -22.63
N ALA A 314 -25.06 16.88 -22.51
CA ALA A 314 -24.17 18.03 -22.59
C ALA A 314 -24.32 18.79 -23.92
N ARG A 315 -24.47 18.07 -25.03
CA ARG A 315 -24.61 18.65 -26.37
C ARG A 315 -25.98 19.29 -26.56
N GLN A 316 -27.05 18.62 -26.14
CA GLN A 316 -28.40 19.16 -26.20
C GLN A 316 -28.54 20.43 -25.36
N TYR A 317 -27.99 20.43 -24.14
CA TYR A 317 -27.97 21.60 -23.27
C TYR A 317 -27.33 22.83 -23.93
N ILE A 318 -26.23 22.66 -24.66
CA ILE A 318 -25.56 23.76 -25.35
C ILE A 318 -26.43 24.40 -26.45
N GLU A 319 -27.37 23.66 -27.04
CA GLU A 319 -28.29 24.20 -28.05
C GLU A 319 -29.43 25.03 -27.43
N ILE A 320 -29.80 24.78 -26.17
CA ILE A 320 -30.96 25.39 -25.51
C ILE A 320 -30.61 26.37 -24.39
N THR A 321 -29.35 26.43 -23.97
CA THR A 321 -28.92 27.31 -22.88
C THR A 321 -28.86 28.78 -23.33
N GLU A 322 -29.34 29.68 -22.47
CA GLU A 322 -29.18 31.13 -22.64
C GLU A 322 -27.90 31.64 -21.96
N ILE A 323 -27.16 30.77 -21.29
CA ILE A 323 -25.92 31.13 -20.60
C ILE A 323 -24.86 31.55 -21.61
N LYS A 324 -24.27 32.73 -21.36
CA LYS A 324 -23.21 33.27 -22.19
C LYS A 324 -21.85 32.70 -21.78
N PHE A 325 -21.29 31.89 -22.67
CA PHE A 325 -19.90 31.44 -22.59
C PHE A 325 -18.92 32.51 -23.10
N PRO A 326 -17.63 32.44 -22.73
CA PRO A 326 -16.59 33.27 -23.33
C PRO A 326 -16.61 33.19 -24.86
N ILE A 327 -16.39 34.32 -25.52
CA ILE A 327 -16.54 34.46 -26.99
C ILE A 327 -15.51 33.59 -27.72
N GLU A 328 -14.34 33.43 -27.12
CA GLU A 328 -13.23 32.63 -27.62
C GLU A 328 -13.47 31.12 -27.56
N TYR A 329 -14.49 30.64 -26.83
CA TYR A 329 -14.75 29.21 -26.69
C TYR A 329 -15.47 28.66 -27.93
N SER A 330 -14.86 27.64 -28.53
CA SER A 330 -15.46 26.83 -29.59
C SER A 330 -16.66 26.03 -29.08
N LYS A 331 -17.48 25.50 -30.00
CA LYS A 331 -18.60 24.62 -29.65
C LYS A 331 -18.15 23.42 -28.80
N ASN A 332 -17.05 22.76 -29.19
CA ASN A 332 -16.51 21.62 -28.47
C ASN A 332 -16.07 21.97 -27.04
N GLU A 333 -15.49 23.16 -26.84
CA GLU A 333 -15.12 23.62 -25.50
C GLU A 333 -16.35 23.84 -24.62
N LYS A 334 -17.43 24.40 -25.17
CA LYS A 334 -18.69 24.60 -24.45
C LYS A 334 -19.34 23.27 -24.08
N GLU A 335 -19.38 22.31 -25.01
CA GLU A 335 -19.91 20.97 -24.77
C GLU A 335 -19.11 20.23 -23.68
N ILE A 336 -17.78 20.34 -23.67
CA ILE A 336 -16.95 19.75 -22.60
C ILE A 336 -17.18 20.45 -21.27
N PHE A 337 -17.37 21.78 -21.26
CA PHE A 337 -17.65 22.52 -20.06
C PHE A 337 -18.98 22.06 -19.43
N ALA A 338 -20.02 21.88 -20.25
CA ALA A 338 -21.30 21.33 -19.83
C ALA A 338 -21.17 19.88 -19.35
N LEU A 339 -20.38 19.04 -20.04
CA LEU A 339 -20.10 17.67 -19.61
C LEU A 339 -19.44 17.63 -18.23
N ILE A 340 -18.45 18.50 -17.96
CA ILE A 340 -17.82 18.62 -16.65
C ILE A 340 -18.86 19.01 -15.57
N ALA A 341 -19.82 19.87 -15.91
CA ALA A 341 -20.89 20.27 -14.99
C ALA A 341 -21.85 19.11 -14.69
N LEU A 342 -22.24 18.32 -15.70
CA LEU A 342 -23.10 17.14 -15.58
C LEU A 342 -22.47 16.05 -14.71
N ILE A 343 -21.22 15.67 -15.00
CA ILE A 343 -20.51 14.63 -14.24
C ILE A 343 -20.38 15.06 -12.76
N LYS A 344 -20.11 16.35 -12.50
CA LYS A 344 -20.09 16.87 -11.12
C LYS A 344 -21.46 16.83 -10.45
N LEU A 345 -22.53 17.06 -11.20
CA LEU A 345 -23.88 17.06 -10.67
C LEU A 345 -24.29 15.64 -10.30
N GLU A 346 -23.99 14.65 -11.14
CA GLU A 346 -24.19 13.22 -10.86
C GLU A 346 -23.43 12.76 -9.61
N GLU A 347 -22.19 13.23 -9.40
CA GLU A 347 -21.42 12.94 -8.18
C GLU A 347 -22.00 13.55 -6.89
N MET A 348 -22.87 14.56 -7.00
CA MET A 348 -23.47 15.29 -5.87
C MET A 348 -24.88 14.80 -5.49
N MET A 349 -25.52 14.01 -6.36
CA MET A 349 -26.80 13.35 -6.12
C MET A 349 -26.57 11.99 -5.44
#